data_AF-A0A7V9PBQ2-F1
#
_entry.id   AF-A0A7V9PBQ2-F1
#
_cell.length_a   1.000
_cell.length_b   1.000
_cell.length_c   1.000
_cell.angle_alpha   90.00
_cell.angle_beta   90.00
_cell.angle_gamma   90.00
#
_symmetry.space_group_name_H-M   'P 1'
#
loop_
_entity.id
_entity.type
_entity.pdbx_description
1 polymer ?
#
loop_
_entity_poly.entity_id
_entity_poly.type
_entity_poly.pdbx_seq_one_letter_code
_entity_poly.pdbx_strand_id
1 'polypeptide(L)'
;MQKAAYEIVNKRLERLDKYFPKKQKGNLNAALVAIRPKTGEIVAMVGGRNYLENQFNRATDAERQPGSVFKPFVYAAAINSAYETNSRVFTAATVFKDEKKVFTFGNDTYSPNNYGDTFSNKELTLREALYKSKNVITVDLGMELNIGRVMNLANKAGLPKVEKAYPSMALGTSEVTPLQMATAYTMFANLGDRVSPLAISRVTTGDG
;
A
#
# COMPACT_ATOMS: atom_id res chain seq x y z
N MET A 1 11.03 0.61 21.33
CA MET A 1 10.71 0.12 19.97
C MET A 1 11.79 0.46 18.96
N GLN A 2 12.26 1.72 18.88
CA GLN A 2 13.31 2.13 17.94
C GLN A 2 14.56 1.23 17.90
N LYS A 3 15.17 0.94 19.06
CA LYS A 3 16.36 0.07 19.14
C LYS A 3 16.12 -1.31 18.51
N ALA A 4 15.00 -1.96 18.86
CA ALA A 4 14.62 -3.25 18.31
C ALA A 4 14.36 -3.18 16.78
N ALA A 5 13.75 -2.10 16.30
CA ALA A 5 13.53 -1.88 14.87
C ALA A 5 14.86 -1.74 14.10
N TYR A 6 15.82 -1.02 14.64
CA TYR A 6 17.15 -0.89 14.04
C TYR A 6 17.90 -2.23 14.01
N GLU A 7 17.93 -2.94 15.14
CA GLU A 7 18.57 -4.25 15.26
C GLU A 7 17.96 -5.29 14.31
N ILE A 8 16.63 -5.35 14.20
CA ILE A 8 15.97 -6.33 13.32
C ILE A 8 16.21 -6.01 11.84
N VAL A 9 16.16 -4.74 11.44
CA VAL A 9 16.43 -4.33 10.05
C VAL A 9 17.84 -4.74 9.64
N ASN A 10 18.84 -4.39 10.47
CA ASN A 10 20.24 -4.73 10.17
C ASN A 10 20.49 -6.24 10.16
N LYS A 11 20.02 -6.96 11.18
CA LYS A 11 20.15 -8.42 11.24
C LYS A 11 19.51 -9.12 10.03
N ARG A 12 18.37 -8.60 9.54
CA ARG A 12 17.68 -9.17 8.36
C ARG A 12 18.41 -8.83 7.07
N LEU A 13 18.89 -7.60 6.90
CA LEU A 13 19.70 -7.23 5.74
C LEU A 13 20.99 -8.06 5.64
N GLU A 14 21.71 -8.24 6.75
CA GLU A 14 22.90 -9.11 6.80
C GLU A 14 22.59 -10.56 6.42
N ARG A 15 21.45 -11.09 6.89
CA ARG A 15 21.01 -12.43 6.51
C ARG A 15 20.69 -12.50 5.02
N LEU A 16 20.00 -11.49 4.46
CA LEU A 16 19.63 -11.45 3.05
C LEU A 16 20.86 -11.33 2.14
N ASP A 17 21.88 -10.58 2.53
CA ASP A 17 23.14 -10.49 1.79
C ASP A 17 23.82 -11.87 1.65
N LYS A 18 23.67 -12.76 2.64
CA LYS A 18 24.19 -14.14 2.57
C LYS A 18 23.39 -15.02 1.60
N TYR A 19 22.06 -14.83 1.52
CA TYR A 19 21.19 -15.60 0.64
C TYR A 19 21.22 -15.13 -0.82
N PHE A 20 21.45 -13.84 -1.06
CA PHE A 20 21.49 -13.23 -2.39
C PHE A 20 22.89 -12.65 -2.69
N PRO A 21 23.92 -13.51 -2.87
CA PRO A 21 25.30 -13.05 -3.05
C PRO A 21 25.55 -12.32 -4.37
N LYS A 22 24.60 -12.36 -5.32
CA LYS A 22 24.69 -11.71 -6.64
C LYS A 22 24.07 -10.33 -6.62
N LYS A 23 24.82 -9.38 -6.06
CA LYS A 23 24.87 -7.93 -6.27
C LYS A 23 25.86 -7.44 -5.19
N GLN A 24 26.70 -6.46 -5.49
CA GLN A 24 27.72 -5.96 -4.56
C GLN A 24 27.19 -5.92 -3.11
N LYS A 25 27.90 -6.57 -2.17
CA LYS A 25 27.54 -6.55 -0.74
C LYS A 25 27.31 -5.10 -0.32
N GLY A 26 26.18 -4.81 0.31
CA GLY A 26 25.84 -3.46 0.77
C GLY A 26 24.76 -2.72 -0.04
N ASN A 27 24.39 -3.18 -1.24
CA ASN A 27 23.41 -2.45 -2.06
C ASN A 27 21.95 -2.65 -1.62
N LEU A 28 21.62 -3.76 -0.96
CA LEU A 28 20.27 -3.99 -0.44
C LEU A 28 19.99 -3.07 0.74
N ASN A 29 18.88 -2.35 0.67
CA ASN A 29 18.42 -1.44 1.70
C ASN A 29 17.00 -1.80 2.14
N ALA A 30 16.63 -1.36 3.33
CA ALA A 30 15.28 -1.49 3.87
C ALA A 30 14.92 -0.24 4.66
N ALA A 31 13.63 -0.02 4.82
CA ALA A 31 13.05 0.99 5.69
C ALA A 31 11.98 0.34 6.56
N LEU A 32 11.75 0.92 7.74
CA LEU A 32 10.71 0.48 8.67
C LEU A 32 10.06 1.70 9.29
N VAL A 33 8.73 1.71 9.33
CA VAL A 33 7.94 2.70 10.07
C VAL A 33 6.94 1.95 10.94
N ALA A 34 6.87 2.32 12.22
CA ALA A 34 5.86 1.84 13.15
C ALA A 34 5.11 3.03 13.75
N ILE A 35 3.79 3.03 13.60
CA ILE A 35 2.89 4.09 14.05
C ILE A 35 1.84 3.49 15.00
N ARG A 36 1.51 4.20 16.08
CA ARG A 36 0.31 3.88 16.86
C ARG A 36 -0.91 4.37 16.10
N PRO A 37 -1.81 3.49 15.63
CA PRO A 37 -2.92 3.91 14.78
C PRO A 37 -3.87 4.86 15.51
N LYS A 38 -4.07 4.73 16.83
CA LYS A 38 -5.00 5.58 17.58
C LYS A 38 -4.52 7.02 17.78
N THR A 39 -3.22 7.26 17.82
CA THR A 39 -2.64 8.57 18.19
C THR A 39 -1.80 9.19 17.09
N GLY A 40 -1.37 8.40 16.10
CA GLY A 40 -0.44 8.84 15.06
C GLY A 40 1.03 8.83 15.51
N GLU A 41 1.33 8.54 16.78
CA GLU A 41 2.70 8.53 17.30
C GLU A 41 3.60 7.58 16.50
N ILE A 42 4.69 8.12 15.95
CA ILE A 42 5.74 7.32 15.33
C ILE A 42 6.60 6.74 16.46
N VAL A 43 6.50 5.43 16.66
CA VAL A 43 7.20 4.71 17.75
C VAL A 43 8.51 4.05 17.29
N ALA A 44 8.68 3.89 15.98
CA ALA A 44 9.96 3.58 15.36
C ALA A 44 10.02 4.05 13.90
N MET A 45 11.19 4.50 13.46
CA MET A 45 11.51 4.84 12.08
C MET A 45 12.96 4.45 11.76
N VAL A 46 13.16 3.62 10.75
CA VAL A 46 14.48 3.25 10.21
C VAL A 46 14.51 3.63 8.74
N GLY A 47 15.40 4.58 8.37
CA GLY A 47 15.51 5.12 7.01
C GLY A 47 16.52 4.40 6.10
N GLY A 48 17.30 3.48 6.65
CA GLY A 48 18.35 2.79 5.91
C GLY A 48 19.23 1.93 6.81
N ARG A 49 20.24 1.32 6.20
CA ARG A 49 21.16 0.38 6.86
C ARG A 49 22.17 1.07 7.78
N ASN A 50 22.88 2.06 7.25
CA ASN A 50 23.92 2.78 7.96
C ASN A 50 23.84 4.28 7.62
N TYR A 51 23.49 5.08 8.63
CA TYR A 51 23.36 6.52 8.48
C TYR A 51 24.69 7.22 8.17
N LEU A 52 25.82 6.70 8.69
CA LEU A 52 27.14 7.29 8.47
C LEU A 52 27.65 7.11 7.04
N GLU A 53 27.15 6.08 6.34
CA GLU A 53 27.46 5.86 4.92
C GLU A 53 26.45 6.54 3.99
N ASN A 54 25.18 6.60 4.40
CA ASN A 54 24.11 7.15 3.58
C ASN A 54 22.99 7.76 4.45
N GLN A 55 22.85 9.09 4.37
CA GLN A 55 21.88 9.86 5.16
C GLN A 55 20.48 9.93 4.53
N PHE A 56 20.26 9.35 3.34
CA PHE A 56 18.95 9.36 2.68
C PHE A 56 17.92 8.54 3.46
N ASN A 57 16.86 9.21 3.93
CA ASN A 57 15.84 8.57 4.75
C ASN A 57 14.76 7.92 3.88
N ARG A 58 14.93 6.62 3.62
CA ARG A 58 13.97 5.86 2.80
C ARG A 58 12.60 5.71 3.44
N ALA A 59 12.44 5.98 4.74
CA ALA A 59 11.14 5.94 5.38
C ALA A 59 10.27 7.13 4.99
N THR A 60 10.88 8.29 4.70
CA THR A 60 10.18 9.56 4.42
C THR A 60 10.36 10.05 2.99
N ASP A 61 11.46 9.67 2.33
CA ASP A 61 11.89 10.31 1.08
C ASP A 61 11.95 9.33 -0.09
N ALA A 62 12.01 8.02 0.17
CA ALA A 62 12.02 7.02 -0.90
C ALA A 62 10.60 6.68 -1.35
N GLU A 63 10.18 7.29 -2.44
CA GLU A 63 8.96 6.92 -3.14
C GLU A 63 9.19 5.60 -3.89
N ARG A 64 8.27 4.64 -3.70
CA ARG A 64 8.27 3.34 -4.37
C ARG A 64 6.85 2.88 -4.64
N GLN A 65 6.67 2.09 -5.68
CA GLN A 65 5.42 1.39 -5.94
C GLN A 65 5.12 0.40 -4.80
N PRO A 66 4.01 0.57 -4.04
CA PRO A 66 3.65 -0.33 -2.94
C PRO A 66 3.16 -1.70 -3.42
N GLY A 67 2.82 -1.82 -4.71
CA GLY A 67 2.31 -3.05 -5.29
C GLY A 67 1.01 -3.52 -4.63
N SER A 68 0.91 -4.83 -4.36
CA SER A 68 -0.32 -5.43 -3.82
C SER A 68 -0.73 -4.91 -2.43
N VAL A 69 0.14 -4.22 -1.70
CA VAL A 69 -0.21 -3.52 -0.45
C VAL A 69 -1.24 -2.41 -0.70
N PHE A 70 -1.43 -1.95 -1.94
CA PHE A 70 -2.47 -0.99 -2.28
C PHE A 70 -3.88 -1.61 -2.39
N LYS A 71 -3.99 -2.91 -2.68
CA LYS A 71 -5.29 -3.55 -2.98
C LYS A 71 -6.36 -3.29 -1.93
N PRO A 72 -6.09 -3.31 -0.60
CA PRO A 72 -7.12 -3.02 0.40
C PRO A 72 -7.89 -1.72 0.17
N PHE A 73 -7.30 -0.68 -0.44
CA PHE A 73 -8.04 0.54 -0.78
C PHE A 73 -9.05 0.34 -1.91
N VAL A 74 -8.77 -0.52 -2.89
CA VAL A 74 -9.72 -0.91 -3.94
C VAL A 74 -10.93 -1.61 -3.32
N TYR A 75 -10.69 -2.58 -2.44
CA TYR A 75 -11.76 -3.34 -1.79
C TYR A 75 -12.53 -2.50 -0.76
N ALA A 76 -11.87 -1.56 -0.07
CA ALA A 76 -12.54 -0.61 0.81
C ALA A 76 -13.47 0.33 0.03
N ALA A 77 -13.02 0.84 -1.13
CA ALA A 77 -13.87 1.62 -2.02
C ALA A 77 -15.06 0.79 -2.51
N ALA A 78 -14.85 -0.49 -2.82
CA ALA A 78 -15.91 -1.41 -3.18
C ALA A 78 -16.97 -1.55 -2.08
N ILE A 79 -16.55 -1.82 -0.85
CA ILE A 79 -17.48 -1.98 0.27
C ILE A 79 -18.21 -0.66 0.56
N ASN A 80 -17.54 0.48 0.41
CA ASN A 80 -18.15 1.80 0.60
C ASN A 80 -19.25 2.12 -0.44
N SER A 81 -19.25 1.46 -1.61
CA SER A 81 -20.32 1.63 -2.62
C SER A 81 -21.72 1.34 -2.07
N ALA A 82 -21.84 0.53 -1.00
CA ALA A 82 -23.10 0.24 -0.34
C ALA A 82 -23.78 1.48 0.27
N TYR A 83 -23.02 2.54 0.51
CA TYR A 83 -23.51 3.81 1.06
C TYR A 83 -23.73 4.88 -0.01
N GLU A 84 -23.52 4.56 -1.30
CA GLU A 84 -23.67 5.51 -2.40
C GLU A 84 -25.01 5.33 -3.11
N THR A 85 -25.71 6.43 -3.37
CA THR A 85 -26.92 6.45 -4.20
C THR A 85 -26.54 6.27 -5.66
N ASN A 86 -27.04 5.21 -6.32
CA ASN A 86 -26.85 4.89 -7.74
C ASN A 86 -25.51 4.24 -8.15
N SER A 87 -24.83 3.54 -7.23
CA SER A 87 -23.69 2.68 -7.56
C SER A 87 -24.07 1.20 -7.42
N ARG A 88 -23.46 0.31 -8.22
CA ARG A 88 -23.53 -1.13 -7.96
C ARG A 88 -22.98 -1.39 -6.55
N VAL A 89 -23.75 -2.10 -5.73
CA VAL A 89 -23.34 -2.47 -4.37
C VAL A 89 -22.41 -3.68 -4.44
N PHE A 90 -21.22 -3.55 -3.86
CA PHE A 90 -20.29 -4.66 -3.67
C PHE A 90 -20.25 -5.10 -2.22
N THR A 91 -20.19 -6.41 -2.01
CA THR A 91 -20.04 -7.02 -0.68
C THR A 91 -18.87 -7.99 -0.70
N ALA A 92 -18.44 -8.45 0.48
CA ALA A 92 -17.42 -9.48 0.58
C ALA A 92 -17.78 -10.79 -0.15
N ALA A 93 -19.08 -11.04 -0.39
CA ALA A 93 -19.60 -12.21 -1.08
C ALA A 93 -19.82 -11.98 -2.59
N THR A 94 -19.63 -10.76 -3.11
CA THR A 94 -19.74 -10.50 -4.54
C THR A 94 -18.72 -11.35 -5.30
N VAL A 95 -19.16 -11.99 -6.38
CA VAL A 95 -18.38 -12.95 -7.15
C VAL A 95 -17.81 -12.30 -8.39
N PHE A 96 -16.53 -12.59 -8.66
CA PHE A 96 -15.84 -12.27 -9.91
C PHE A 96 -15.13 -13.53 -10.42
N LYS A 97 -14.95 -13.62 -11.73
CA LYS A 97 -14.22 -14.72 -12.36
C LYS A 97 -12.75 -14.37 -12.50
N ASP A 98 -11.87 -15.27 -12.04
CA ASP A 98 -10.42 -15.14 -12.17
C ASP A 98 -9.95 -15.68 -13.51
N GLU A 99 -10.15 -14.92 -14.60
CA GLU A 99 -9.78 -15.27 -15.96
C GLU A 99 -8.94 -14.18 -16.65
N LYS A 100 -8.34 -14.48 -17.80
CA LYS A 100 -7.62 -13.46 -18.57
C LYS A 100 -8.60 -12.40 -19.05
N LYS A 101 -8.32 -11.13 -18.74
CA LYS A 101 -9.16 -9.99 -19.12
C LYS A 101 -8.32 -8.87 -19.72
N VAL A 102 -8.86 -8.25 -20.78
CA VAL A 102 -8.31 -7.04 -21.39
C VAL A 102 -9.23 -5.89 -21.03
N PHE A 103 -8.66 -4.84 -20.45
CA PHE A 103 -9.36 -3.63 -20.07
C PHE A 103 -9.03 -2.52 -21.07
N THR A 104 -10.05 -1.78 -21.51
CA THR A 104 -9.85 -0.61 -22.38
C THR A 104 -9.92 0.66 -21.56
N PHE A 105 -8.98 1.58 -21.78
CA PHE A 105 -8.94 2.88 -21.11
C PHE A 105 -8.49 3.96 -22.10
N GLY A 106 -9.43 4.83 -22.51
CA GLY A 106 -9.19 5.73 -23.64
C GLY A 106 -8.95 4.93 -24.92
N ASN A 107 -7.83 5.18 -25.59
CA ASN A 107 -7.41 4.46 -26.80
C ASN A 107 -6.45 3.28 -26.51
N ASP A 108 -6.12 3.05 -25.25
CA ASP A 108 -5.15 2.04 -24.83
C ASP A 108 -5.84 0.80 -24.26
N THR A 109 -5.13 -0.33 -24.31
CA THR A 109 -5.55 -1.58 -23.66
C THR A 109 -4.57 -2.00 -22.57
N TYR A 110 -5.10 -2.63 -21.52
CA TYR A 110 -4.33 -3.12 -20.38
C TYR A 110 -4.76 -4.54 -20.04
N SER A 111 -3.81 -5.47 -19.98
CA SER A 111 -4.04 -6.88 -19.65
C SER A 111 -3.13 -7.29 -18.49
N PRO A 112 -3.61 -7.19 -17.23
CA PRO A 112 -2.82 -7.61 -16.07
C PRO A 112 -2.73 -9.15 -16.01
N ASN A 113 -1.56 -9.65 -15.62
CA ASN A 113 -1.37 -11.07 -15.28
C ASN A 113 -1.47 -11.28 -13.77
N ASN A 114 -1.88 -12.47 -13.35
CA ASN A 114 -1.78 -12.92 -11.97
C ASN A 114 -0.37 -13.43 -11.66
N TYR A 115 -0.06 -13.58 -10.36
CA TYR A 115 1.18 -14.22 -9.92
C TYR A 115 1.36 -15.60 -10.56
N GLY A 116 2.51 -15.83 -11.18
CA GLY A 116 2.82 -17.08 -11.89
C GLY A 116 2.12 -17.25 -13.23
N ASP A 117 1.57 -16.17 -13.81
CA ASP A 117 0.91 -16.12 -15.13
C ASP A 117 -0.21 -17.15 -15.33
N THR A 118 -0.84 -17.60 -14.23
CA THR A 118 -1.95 -18.56 -14.26
C THR A 118 -3.25 -17.95 -13.74
N PHE A 119 -4.34 -18.28 -14.43
CA PHE A 119 -5.69 -17.93 -14.05
C PHE A 119 -6.36 -19.18 -13.48
N SER A 120 -7.03 -19.05 -12.34
CA SER A 120 -7.75 -20.21 -11.78
C SER A 120 -8.97 -20.58 -12.62
N ASN A 121 -9.49 -19.65 -13.44
CA ASN A 121 -10.72 -19.78 -14.23
C ASN A 121 -11.93 -20.16 -13.37
N LYS A 122 -11.86 -19.86 -12.07
CA LYS A 122 -12.91 -20.10 -11.08
C LYS A 122 -13.55 -18.78 -10.70
N GLU A 123 -14.80 -18.88 -10.30
CA GLU A 123 -15.49 -17.83 -9.56
C GLU A 123 -14.91 -17.74 -8.15
N LEU A 124 -14.59 -16.53 -7.73
CA LEU A 124 -14.09 -16.22 -6.41
C LEU A 124 -14.89 -15.06 -5.84
N THR A 125 -15.18 -15.13 -4.55
CA THR A 125 -15.71 -13.99 -3.82
C THR A 125 -14.66 -12.88 -3.70
N LEU A 126 -15.08 -11.62 -3.54
CA LEU A 126 -14.14 -10.51 -3.28
C LEU A 126 -13.28 -10.77 -2.03
N ARG A 127 -13.83 -11.44 -1.02
CA ARG A 127 -13.07 -11.89 0.16
C ARG A 127 -11.89 -12.78 -0.24
N GLU A 128 -12.15 -13.81 -1.05
CA GLU A 128 -11.11 -14.74 -1.50
C GLU A 128 -10.12 -14.07 -2.45
N ALA A 129 -10.60 -13.18 -3.32
CA ALA A 129 -9.76 -12.44 -4.26
C ALA A 129 -8.75 -11.54 -3.53
N LEU A 130 -9.17 -10.85 -2.47
CA LEU A 130 -8.27 -10.06 -1.63
C LEU A 130 -7.28 -10.95 -0.87
N TYR A 131 -7.76 -12.01 -0.22
CA TYR A 131 -6.93 -12.97 0.51
C TYR A 131 -5.84 -13.60 -0.38
N LYS A 132 -6.21 -14.01 -1.59
CA LYS A 132 -5.30 -14.59 -2.59
C LYS A 132 -4.57 -13.52 -3.42
N SER A 133 -4.79 -12.24 -3.14
CA SER A 133 -4.20 -11.11 -3.85
C SER A 133 -4.34 -11.22 -5.39
N LYS A 134 -5.53 -11.53 -5.90
CA LYS A 134 -5.78 -11.71 -7.35
C LYS A 134 -5.71 -10.39 -8.10
N ASN A 135 -4.81 -10.28 -9.08
CA ASN A 135 -4.57 -9.04 -9.82
C ASN A 135 -5.76 -8.72 -10.73
N VAL A 136 -6.20 -9.67 -11.55
CA VAL A 136 -7.27 -9.40 -12.52
C VAL A 136 -8.55 -8.96 -11.82
N ILE A 137 -9.02 -9.71 -10.82
CA ILE A 137 -10.23 -9.33 -10.06
C ILE A 137 -10.08 -7.96 -9.43
N THR A 138 -8.89 -7.61 -8.93
CA THR A 138 -8.69 -6.29 -8.31
C THR A 138 -8.74 -5.15 -9.33
N VAL A 139 -8.18 -5.35 -10.53
CA VAL A 139 -8.29 -4.36 -11.61
C VAL A 139 -9.73 -4.28 -12.10
N ASP A 140 -10.40 -5.42 -12.26
CA ASP A 140 -11.79 -5.49 -12.70
C ASP A 140 -12.72 -4.73 -11.75
N LEU A 141 -12.59 -4.99 -10.45
CA LEU A 141 -13.31 -4.28 -9.41
C LEU A 141 -13.03 -2.77 -9.43
N GLY A 142 -11.76 -2.38 -9.58
CA GLY A 142 -11.38 -0.98 -9.68
C GLY A 142 -11.97 -0.29 -10.92
N MET A 143 -12.08 -1.00 -12.04
CA MET A 143 -12.69 -0.49 -13.26
C MET A 143 -14.21 -0.31 -13.09
N GLU A 144 -14.91 -1.28 -12.51
CA GLU A 144 -16.35 -1.16 -12.23
C GLU A 144 -16.67 -0.02 -11.25
N LEU A 145 -15.78 0.26 -10.29
CA LEU A 145 -15.92 1.36 -9.33
C LEU A 145 -15.58 2.73 -9.90
N ASN A 146 -14.92 2.80 -11.06
CA ASN A 146 -14.09 3.92 -11.49
C ASN A 146 -12.85 4.10 -10.59
N ILE A 147 -11.67 3.89 -11.17
CA ILE A 147 -10.38 4.00 -10.47
C ILE A 147 -10.18 5.36 -9.79
N GLY A 148 -10.75 6.44 -10.34
CA GLY A 148 -10.73 7.75 -9.70
C GLY A 148 -11.36 7.75 -8.30
N ARG A 149 -12.42 6.97 -8.06
CA ARG A 149 -13.00 6.81 -6.71
C ARG A 149 -12.05 6.12 -5.75
N VAL A 150 -11.36 5.08 -6.23
CA VAL A 150 -10.32 4.38 -5.45
C VAL A 150 -9.20 5.34 -5.07
N MET A 151 -8.71 6.13 -6.02
CA MET A 151 -7.63 7.09 -5.79
C MET A 151 -8.05 8.22 -4.85
N ASN A 152 -9.31 8.67 -4.92
CA ASN A 152 -9.86 9.63 -3.98
C ASN A 152 -9.93 9.07 -2.55
N LEU A 153 -10.32 7.81 -2.37
CA LEU A 153 -10.29 7.15 -1.06
C LEU A 153 -8.85 7.03 -0.53
N ALA A 154 -7.92 6.60 -1.39
CA ALA A 154 -6.50 6.52 -1.06
C ALA A 154 -5.94 7.89 -0.63
N ASN A 155 -6.33 8.97 -1.30
CA ASN A 155 -5.93 10.32 -0.91
C ASN A 155 -6.51 10.76 0.44
N LYS A 156 -7.79 10.46 0.71
CA LYS A 156 -8.39 10.66 2.05
C LYS A 156 -7.66 9.87 3.14
N ALA A 157 -7.21 8.65 2.81
CA ALA A 157 -6.37 7.85 3.70
C ALA A 157 -4.95 8.43 3.89
N GLY A 158 -4.53 9.39 3.06
CA GLY A 158 -3.27 10.11 3.23
C GLY A 158 -2.15 9.73 2.26
N LEU A 159 -2.49 9.03 1.18
CA LEU A 159 -1.60 8.87 0.05
C LEU A 159 -1.61 10.13 -0.83
N PRO A 160 -0.54 10.37 -1.61
CA PRO A 160 -0.47 11.50 -2.54
C PRO A 160 -1.67 11.55 -3.50
N LYS A 161 -2.14 12.76 -3.82
CA LYS A 161 -3.15 12.95 -4.84
C LYS A 161 -2.53 12.69 -6.21
N VAL A 162 -3.22 11.93 -7.05
CA VAL A 162 -2.83 11.74 -8.46
C VAL A 162 -3.60 12.68 -9.37
N GLU A 163 -2.95 13.16 -10.42
CA GLU A 163 -3.60 14.02 -11.42
C GLU A 163 -4.55 13.22 -12.32
N LYS A 164 -4.15 11.99 -12.66
CA LYS A 164 -4.93 11.08 -13.52
C LYS A 164 -4.91 9.67 -12.96
N ALA A 165 -6.08 9.04 -12.95
CA ALA A 165 -6.28 7.67 -12.49
C ALA A 165 -6.13 6.68 -13.67
N TYR A 166 -5.27 5.68 -13.52
CA TYR A 166 -5.03 4.64 -14.52
C TYR A 166 -5.37 3.24 -13.98
N PRO A 167 -5.84 2.29 -14.80
CA PRO A 167 -6.21 0.94 -14.35
C PRO A 167 -5.12 0.21 -13.55
N SER A 168 -3.85 0.40 -13.92
CA SER A 168 -2.69 -0.17 -13.24
C SER A 168 -2.56 0.27 -11.78
N MET A 169 -3.11 1.44 -11.41
CA MET A 169 -3.06 1.95 -10.03
C MET A 169 -3.84 1.06 -9.06
N ALA A 170 -4.82 0.26 -9.52
CA ALA A 170 -5.45 -0.77 -8.69
C ALA A 170 -4.45 -1.81 -8.15
N LEU A 171 -3.29 -1.94 -8.79
CA LEU A 171 -2.19 -2.82 -8.38
C LEU A 171 -1.05 -2.07 -7.67
N GLY A 172 -1.25 -0.80 -7.31
CA GLY A 172 -0.28 -0.02 -6.54
C GLY A 172 0.93 0.44 -7.36
N THR A 173 0.71 0.95 -8.58
CA THR A 173 1.78 1.53 -9.42
C THR A 173 2.06 3.01 -9.13
N SER A 174 1.24 3.68 -8.31
CA SER A 174 1.53 5.03 -7.80
C SER A 174 2.56 4.94 -6.68
N GLU A 175 3.62 5.74 -6.76
CA GLU A 175 4.69 5.70 -5.78
C GLU A 175 4.28 6.38 -4.47
N VAL A 176 4.70 5.79 -3.35
CA VAL A 176 4.45 6.30 -2.00
C VAL A 176 5.65 6.00 -1.12
N THR A 177 5.79 6.74 -0.03
CA THR A 177 6.82 6.48 0.99
C THR A 177 6.32 5.48 2.04
N PRO A 178 7.20 4.75 2.73
CA PRO A 178 6.81 3.88 3.84
C PRO A 178 6.00 4.60 4.92
N LEU A 179 6.33 5.86 5.23
CA LEU A 179 5.58 6.67 6.20
C LEU A 179 4.15 6.97 5.72
N GLN A 180 3.98 7.36 4.45
CA GLN A 180 2.65 7.59 3.86
C GLN A 180 1.82 6.30 3.86
N MET A 181 2.42 5.18 3.46
CA MET A 181 1.78 3.87 3.43
C MET A 181 1.32 3.41 4.81
N ALA A 182 2.19 3.52 5.82
CA ALA A 182 1.87 3.21 7.22
C ALA A 182 0.76 4.13 7.77
N THR A 183 0.83 5.42 7.46
CA THR A 183 -0.20 6.41 7.81
C THR A 183 -1.55 6.02 7.20
N ALA A 184 -1.59 5.65 5.91
CA ALA A 184 -2.82 5.29 5.24
C ALA A 184 -3.49 4.04 5.80
N TYR A 185 -2.69 3.08 6.26
CA TYR A 185 -3.22 1.88 6.93
C TYR A 185 -3.84 2.15 8.30
N THR A 186 -3.57 3.29 8.94
CA THR A 186 -4.20 3.64 10.22
C THR A 186 -5.72 3.76 10.10
N MET A 187 -6.22 4.18 8.94
CA MET A 187 -7.64 4.26 8.62
C MET A 187 -8.36 2.93 8.91
N PHE A 188 -7.78 1.80 8.50
CA PHE A 188 -8.37 0.48 8.74
C PHE A 188 -8.39 0.10 10.22
N ALA A 189 -7.32 0.42 10.96
CA ALA A 189 -7.22 0.18 12.40
C ALA A 189 -8.15 1.11 13.23
N ASN A 190 -8.69 2.15 12.60
CA ASN A 190 -9.54 3.17 13.19
C ASN A 190 -10.92 3.27 12.53
N LEU A 191 -11.41 2.17 11.96
CA LEU A 191 -12.80 2.08 11.46
C LEU A 191 -13.16 3.16 10.41
N GLY A 192 -12.18 3.65 9.66
CA GLY A 192 -12.39 4.67 8.62
C GLY A 192 -11.66 5.98 8.87
N ASP A 193 -11.14 6.22 10.08
CA ASP A 193 -10.47 7.47 10.41
C ASP A 193 -8.94 7.38 10.32
N ARG A 194 -8.37 8.11 9.35
CA ARG A 194 -6.92 8.32 9.28
C ARG A 194 -6.47 9.19 10.46
N VAL A 195 -5.32 8.85 11.06
CA VAL A 195 -4.57 9.77 11.92
C VAL A 195 -3.39 10.38 11.17
N SER A 196 -3.03 11.62 11.51
CA SER A 196 -1.80 12.23 11.02
C SER A 196 -0.60 11.71 11.82
N PRO A 197 0.55 11.45 11.18
CA PRO A 197 1.74 10.99 11.89
C PRO A 197 2.27 12.08 12.83
N LEU A 198 2.63 11.68 14.05
CA LEU A 198 3.10 12.55 15.13
C LEU A 198 4.52 12.13 15.54
N ALA A 199 5.51 12.97 15.24
CA ALA A 199 6.90 12.76 15.64
C ALA A 199 7.26 13.47 16.96
N ILE A 200 6.65 14.63 17.22
CA ILE A 200 6.92 15.49 18.37
C ILE A 200 5.59 15.77 19.05
N SER A 201 5.42 15.30 20.29
CA SER A 201 4.18 15.46 21.05
C SER A 201 4.11 16.76 21.85
N ARG A 202 5.26 17.32 22.24
CA ARG A 202 5.35 18.59 22.98
C ARG A 202 6.70 19.25 22.74
N VAL A 203 6.67 20.58 22.67
CA VAL A 203 7.85 21.45 22.76
C VAL A 203 7.59 22.40 23.93
N THR A 204 8.60 22.64 24.76
CA THR A 204 8.49 23.46 25.98
C THR A 204 9.71 24.38 26.05
N THR A 205 9.56 25.57 26.61
CA THR A 205 10.65 26.52 26.79
C THR A 205 11.43 26.17 28.07
N GLY A 206 12.56 26.85 28.33
CA GLY A 206 13.39 26.53 29.49
C GLY A 206 12.69 26.72 30.85
N ASP A 207 11.61 27.50 30.87
CA ASP A 207 10.75 27.81 32.01
C ASP A 207 9.50 26.94 32.14
N GLY A 208 9.20 26.06 31.17
CA GLY A 208 8.07 25.12 31.22
C GLY A 208 7.14 25.21 30.04
#